data_AF-A0A026WTW1-F1
#
_entry.id   AF-A0A026WTW1-F1
#
_cell.length_a   1.000
_cell.length_b   1.000
_cell.length_c   1.000
_cell.angle_alpha   90.00
_cell.angle_beta   90.00
_cell.angle_gamma   90.00
#
_symmetry.space_group_name_H-M   'P 1'
#
loop_
_entity.id
_entity.type
_entity.pdbx_description
1 polymer ?
#
loop_
_entity_poly.entity_id
_entity_poly.type
_entity_poly.pdbx_seq_one_letter_code
_entity_poly.pdbx_strand_id
1 'polypeptide(L)'
;MENHVCQDAAQQYNAQQHSEIANYDHYDDYNSESQDYWDNNKEGNEEEEAYNYEIFKHLESIIKTLIMSPAEFTILVPPFVNRLRLDENVRCQQVIATVMESAMTESNFLYNGARFCKYLDTSAKTVTDRVMYREMLYYQCKLKTRLQELNWQNEGQRDQKKCNGLILFLSELVAQMDEPYAFLIGELLVRFISKVLLKPASNSVKHICQALKLAGRILEKDEHRKEEMENMMRALTELVNNGQVDTHVGNMVNSVHELRKDWGRSARCTSSETNNVSSSDVQQQSEQPSASTRDFSETGIALARQVDHSLNLPVMYGPDGEILSAEESQFLQDHIRVEPDDQE
;
A
#
# COMPACT_ATOMS: atom_id res chain seq x y z
N MET A 1 24.56 44.16 13.68
CA MET A 1 25.46 43.34 12.84
C MET A 1 24.94 41.93 12.88
N GLU A 2 25.03 41.20 11.76
CA GLU A 2 24.42 39.88 11.49
C GLU A 2 22.98 39.93 10.94
N ASN A 3 22.87 40.39 9.68
CA ASN A 3 21.78 40.04 8.76
C ASN A 3 22.18 40.36 7.31
N HIS A 4 23.32 39.83 6.84
CA HIS A 4 23.76 40.07 5.46
C HIS A 4 24.55 38.93 4.79
N VAL A 5 24.62 37.72 5.38
CA VAL A 5 25.48 36.65 4.83
C VAL A 5 24.73 35.64 3.95
N CYS A 6 23.40 35.76 3.80
CA CYS A 6 22.61 34.78 3.03
C CYS A 6 22.05 35.26 1.68
N GLN A 7 22.48 36.43 1.18
CA GLN A 7 22.07 36.93 -0.15
C GLN A 7 23.18 36.86 -1.22
N ASP A 8 24.44 36.69 -0.82
CA ASP A 8 25.57 36.70 -1.78
C ASP A 8 25.81 35.35 -2.47
N ALA A 9 25.33 34.23 -1.90
CA ALA A 9 25.47 32.91 -2.53
C ALA A 9 24.54 32.69 -3.73
N ALA A 10 23.45 33.46 -3.84
CA ALA A 10 22.49 33.34 -4.94
C ALA A 10 22.87 34.20 -6.16
N GLN A 11 23.75 35.20 -6.00
CA GLN A 11 24.20 36.05 -7.10
C GLN A 11 25.46 35.52 -7.81
N GLN A 12 26.28 34.71 -7.14
CA GLN A 12 27.47 34.11 -7.75
C GLN A 12 27.18 32.96 -8.73
N TYR A 13 26.00 32.33 -8.68
CA TYR A 13 25.64 31.26 -9.62
C TYR A 13 25.13 31.79 -10.98
N ASN A 14 24.69 33.05 -11.04
CA ASN A 14 24.18 33.68 -12.27
C ASN A 14 25.24 34.50 -13.04
N ALA A 15 26.39 34.80 -12.44
CA ALA A 15 27.45 35.59 -13.07
C ALA A 15 28.43 34.76 -13.93
N GLN A 16 28.35 33.43 -13.89
CA GLN A 16 29.22 32.52 -14.65
C GLN A 16 28.70 32.17 -16.05
N GLN A 17 27.55 32.72 -16.46
CA GLN A 17 26.94 32.47 -17.78
C GLN A 17 27.06 33.64 -18.78
N HIS A 18 27.76 34.75 -18.45
CA HIS A 18 27.81 35.93 -19.33
C HIS A 18 29.21 36.55 -19.48
N SER A 19 30.23 35.74 -19.75
CA SER A 19 31.59 36.25 -19.95
C SER A 19 32.42 35.40 -20.93
N GLU A 20 31.85 34.95 -22.05
CA GLU A 20 32.66 34.40 -23.15
C GLU A 20 31.90 34.49 -24.49
N ILE A 21 31.55 35.72 -24.86
CA ILE A 21 31.26 36.08 -26.26
C ILE A 21 32.33 37.09 -26.67
N ALA A 22 33.39 36.61 -27.31
CA ALA A 22 34.17 37.39 -28.28
C ALA A 22 35.20 36.51 -29.00
N ASN A 23 35.17 36.61 -30.33
CA ASN A 23 36.20 36.21 -31.31
C ASN A 23 36.43 34.71 -31.53
N TYR A 24 35.87 34.21 -32.63
CA TYR A 24 36.67 33.70 -33.75
C TYR A 24 35.83 33.81 -35.03
N ASP A 25 36.07 34.86 -35.81
CA ASP A 25 35.73 34.88 -37.23
C ASP A 25 36.80 34.08 -38.00
N HIS A 26 36.35 33.46 -39.09
CA HIS A 26 37.14 32.96 -40.21
C HIS A 26 37.59 31.48 -40.16
N TYR A 27 36.71 30.59 -40.66
CA TYR A 27 37.03 29.61 -41.72
C TYR A 27 35.73 29.21 -42.42
N ASP A 28 35.53 29.73 -43.63
CA ASP A 28 34.61 29.14 -44.59
C ASP A 28 35.21 27.82 -45.10
N ASP A 29 34.30 26.92 -45.50
CA ASP A 29 34.53 25.74 -46.36
C ASP A 29 34.90 24.42 -45.65
N TYR A 30 33.89 23.71 -45.13
CA TYR A 30 33.72 22.23 -45.14
C TYR A 30 32.34 21.91 -44.52
N ASN A 31 31.26 22.21 -45.25
CA ASN A 31 29.89 21.97 -44.80
C ASN A 31 29.24 20.84 -45.62
N SER A 32 29.36 19.59 -45.16
CA SER A 32 28.40 18.54 -45.54
C SER A 32 28.37 17.35 -44.55
N GLU A 33 29.48 16.99 -43.89
CA GLU A 33 29.52 15.80 -43.00
C GLU A 33 29.17 16.11 -41.53
N SER A 34 29.28 17.36 -41.07
CA SER A 34 28.89 17.74 -39.70
C SER A 34 27.37 17.89 -39.55
N GLN A 35 26.64 18.21 -40.61
CA GLN A 35 25.18 18.37 -40.56
C GLN A 35 24.50 17.04 -40.21
N ASP A 36 25.00 15.94 -40.79
CA ASP A 36 24.46 14.58 -40.59
C ASP A 36 24.61 14.09 -39.14
N TYR A 37 25.66 14.47 -38.42
CA TYR A 37 25.84 14.09 -37.00
C TYR A 37 24.91 14.85 -36.04
N TRP A 38 24.55 16.08 -36.37
CA TRP A 38 23.59 16.86 -35.59
C TRP A 38 22.14 16.51 -35.93
N ASP A 39 21.83 16.20 -37.20
CA ASP A 39 20.50 15.71 -37.61
C ASP A 39 20.22 14.31 -37.04
N ASN A 40 21.18 13.37 -37.09
CA ASN A 40 20.99 12.02 -36.54
C ASN A 40 20.77 12.01 -35.01
N ASN A 41 21.47 12.88 -34.25
CA ASN A 41 21.25 13.01 -32.80
C ASN A 41 19.92 13.69 -32.46
N LYS A 42 19.45 14.58 -33.34
CA LYS A 42 18.17 15.26 -33.19
C LYS A 42 17.01 14.31 -33.49
N GLU A 43 17.07 13.55 -34.58
CA GLU A 43 16.10 12.50 -34.91
C GLU A 43 16.05 11.41 -33.83
N GLY A 44 17.20 10.96 -33.33
CA GLY A 44 17.26 9.97 -32.23
C GLY A 44 16.64 10.47 -30.92
N ASN A 45 16.81 11.76 -30.60
CA ASN A 45 16.19 12.36 -29.41
C ASN A 45 14.67 12.59 -29.62
N GLU A 46 14.24 12.97 -30.83
CA GLU A 46 12.81 13.13 -31.17
C GLU A 46 12.05 11.80 -31.11
N GLU A 47 12.64 10.69 -31.57
CA GLU A 47 12.05 9.35 -31.46
C GLU A 47 11.94 8.86 -30.01
N GLU A 48 12.98 9.09 -29.20
CA GLU A 48 12.96 8.74 -27.77
C GLU A 48 11.93 9.57 -27.00
N GLU A 49 11.85 10.87 -27.27
CA GLU A 49 10.84 11.76 -26.70
C GLU A 49 9.41 11.34 -27.08
N ALA A 50 9.18 11.00 -28.35
CA ALA A 50 7.88 10.50 -28.83
C ALA A 50 7.50 9.17 -28.16
N TYR A 51 8.45 8.24 -28.03
CA TYR A 51 8.24 6.98 -27.33
C TYR A 51 7.90 7.21 -25.85
N ASN A 52 8.64 8.09 -25.18
CA ASN A 52 8.41 8.43 -23.78
C ASN A 52 7.03 9.04 -23.58
N TYR A 53 6.63 9.97 -24.46
CA TYR A 53 5.30 10.56 -24.45
C TYR A 53 4.19 9.50 -24.53
N GLU A 54 4.31 8.54 -25.44
CA GLU A 54 3.30 7.46 -25.58
C GLU A 54 3.27 6.52 -24.35
N ILE A 55 4.42 6.25 -23.72
CA ILE A 55 4.47 5.50 -22.45
C ILE A 55 3.73 6.24 -21.34
N PHE A 56 3.96 7.55 -21.17
CA PHE A 56 3.28 8.33 -20.12
C PHE A 56 1.79 8.51 -20.39
N LYS A 57 1.41 8.72 -21.65
CA LYS A 57 0.00 8.78 -22.06
C LYS A 57 -0.72 7.47 -21.77
N HIS A 58 -0.06 6.32 -22.03
CA HIS A 58 -0.60 5.02 -21.66
C HIS A 58 -0.68 4.83 -20.14
N LEU A 59 0.35 5.24 -19.38
CA LEU A 59 0.32 5.21 -17.91
C LEU A 59 -0.85 6.03 -17.36
N GLU A 60 -1.06 7.25 -17.84
CA GLU A 60 -2.17 8.10 -17.42
C GLU A 60 -3.52 7.45 -17.72
N SER A 61 -3.67 6.83 -18.90
CA SER A 61 -4.89 6.10 -19.25
C SER A 61 -5.15 4.93 -18.30
N ILE A 62 -4.11 4.17 -17.95
CA ILE A 62 -4.19 3.09 -16.96
C ILE A 62 -4.60 3.66 -15.60
N ILE A 63 -3.94 4.71 -15.10
CA ILE A 63 -4.26 5.32 -13.81
C ILE A 63 -5.72 5.81 -13.79
N LYS A 64 -6.16 6.52 -14.83
CA LYS A 64 -7.56 6.97 -14.97
C LYS A 64 -8.54 5.80 -14.93
N THR A 65 -8.21 4.71 -15.62
CA THR A 65 -9.04 3.50 -15.62
C THR A 65 -9.06 2.85 -14.24
N LEU A 66 -7.93 2.75 -13.55
CA LEU A 66 -7.85 2.15 -12.21
C LEU A 66 -8.50 3.00 -11.11
N ILE A 67 -8.64 4.30 -11.32
CA ILE A 67 -9.45 5.18 -10.45
C ILE A 67 -10.94 4.83 -10.57
N MET A 68 -11.41 4.54 -11.79
CA MET A 68 -12.84 4.26 -12.09
C MET A 68 -13.21 2.79 -11.92
N SER A 69 -12.26 1.90 -12.19
CA SER A 69 -12.45 0.44 -12.23
C SER A 69 -11.23 -0.25 -11.61
N PRO A 70 -11.11 -0.28 -10.27
CA PRO A 70 -9.94 -0.80 -9.58
C PRO A 70 -9.60 -2.27 -9.89
N ALA A 71 -10.60 -3.06 -10.31
CA ALA A 71 -10.47 -4.48 -10.64
C ALA A 71 -9.61 -4.74 -11.89
N GLU A 72 -9.51 -3.76 -12.79
CA GLU A 72 -8.77 -3.86 -14.07
C GLU A 72 -7.25 -3.93 -13.89
N PHE A 73 -6.74 -3.83 -12.65
CA PHE A 73 -5.31 -3.87 -12.35
C PHE A 73 -4.61 -5.06 -13.00
N THR A 74 -5.20 -6.26 -12.85
CA THR A 74 -4.58 -7.52 -13.32
C THR A 74 -4.48 -7.62 -14.84
N ILE A 75 -5.30 -6.85 -15.56
CA ILE A 75 -5.34 -6.82 -17.02
C ILE A 75 -4.42 -5.72 -17.55
N LEU A 76 -4.40 -4.55 -16.91
CA LEU A 76 -3.74 -3.35 -17.43
C LEU A 76 -2.26 -3.22 -17.00
N VAL A 77 -1.95 -3.48 -15.74
CA VAL A 77 -0.61 -3.18 -15.18
C VAL A 77 0.45 -4.18 -15.64
N PRO A 78 0.22 -5.51 -15.65
CA PRO A 78 1.22 -6.47 -16.10
C PRO A 78 1.74 -6.23 -17.53
N PRO A 79 0.89 -6.03 -18.55
CA PRO A 79 1.38 -5.77 -19.91
C PRO A 79 2.14 -4.44 -20.02
N PHE A 80 1.70 -3.42 -19.29
CA PHE A 80 2.39 -2.12 -19.25
C PHE A 80 3.78 -2.25 -18.64
N VAL A 81 3.91 -2.91 -17.49
CA VAL A 81 5.21 -3.11 -16.81
C VAL A 81 6.13 -4.01 -17.63
N ASN A 82 5.61 -5.01 -18.33
CA ASN A 82 6.42 -5.83 -19.25
C ASN A 82 6.97 -5.03 -20.43
N ARG A 83 6.24 -4.01 -20.90
CA ARG A 83 6.71 -3.06 -21.92
C ARG A 83 7.70 -2.05 -21.35
N LEU A 84 7.60 -1.74 -20.06
CA LEU A 84 8.55 -0.87 -19.37
C LEU A 84 9.91 -1.56 -19.33
N ARG A 85 10.80 -1.13 -20.22
CA ARG A 85 12.23 -1.42 -20.21
C ARG A 85 12.85 -0.86 -18.92
N LEU A 86 12.89 -1.70 -17.87
CA LEU A 86 13.41 -1.36 -16.54
C LEU A 86 14.92 -1.02 -16.56
N ASP A 87 15.62 -1.34 -17.64
CA ASP A 87 17.01 -1.02 -17.92
C ASP A 87 17.25 0.49 -18.16
N GLU A 88 16.21 1.25 -18.53
CA GLU A 88 16.29 2.71 -18.67
C GLU A 88 15.79 3.41 -17.39
N ASN A 89 16.71 3.52 -16.42
CA ASN A 89 16.48 4.02 -15.06
C ASN A 89 15.65 5.32 -14.97
N VAL A 90 15.87 6.28 -15.88
CA VAL A 90 15.17 7.59 -15.86
C VAL A 90 13.66 7.44 -16.06
N ARG A 91 13.23 6.57 -16.98
CA ARG A 91 11.80 6.36 -17.25
C ARG A 91 11.11 5.68 -16.10
N CYS A 92 11.74 4.66 -15.53
CA CYS A 92 11.21 3.98 -14.35
C CYS A 92 11.03 4.97 -13.18
N GLN A 93 11.99 5.86 -12.96
CA GLN A 93 11.90 6.89 -11.93
C GLN A 93 10.70 7.84 -12.14
N GLN A 94 10.46 8.27 -13.38
CA GLN A 94 9.33 9.14 -13.72
C GLN A 94 7.97 8.42 -13.61
N VAL A 95 7.91 7.13 -13.99
CA VAL A 95 6.71 6.29 -13.79
C VAL A 95 6.39 6.18 -12.29
N ILE A 96 7.39 5.88 -11.45
CA ILE A 96 7.22 5.82 -9.99
C ILE A 96 6.70 7.14 -9.45
N ALA A 97 7.29 8.26 -9.87
CA ALA A 97 6.87 9.59 -9.44
C ALA A 97 5.41 9.89 -9.82
N THR A 98 4.99 9.52 -11.04
CA THR A 98 3.62 9.74 -11.54
C THR A 98 2.59 8.89 -10.79
N VAL A 99 2.90 7.60 -10.57
CA VAL A 99 2.06 6.68 -9.78
C VAL A 99 1.92 7.19 -8.35
N MET A 100 3.03 7.61 -7.73
CA MET A 100 3.05 8.14 -6.37
C MET A 100 2.20 9.42 -6.24
N GLU A 101 2.36 10.39 -7.14
CA GLU A 101 1.56 11.63 -7.12
C GLU A 101 0.07 11.36 -7.30
N SER A 102 -0.27 10.43 -8.20
CA SER A 102 -1.66 10.02 -8.41
C SER A 102 -2.24 9.34 -7.17
N ALA A 103 -1.48 8.45 -6.52
CA ALA A 103 -1.91 7.74 -5.32
C ALA A 103 -2.06 8.66 -4.10
N MET A 104 -1.24 9.71 -4.00
CA MET A 104 -1.34 10.74 -2.98
C MET A 104 -2.56 11.66 -3.19
N THR A 105 -3.01 11.81 -4.43
CA THR A 105 -4.09 12.75 -4.79
C THR A 105 -5.47 12.08 -4.82
N GLU A 106 -5.52 10.82 -5.28
CA GLU A 106 -6.74 10.08 -5.59
C GLU A 106 -6.92 8.89 -4.63
N SER A 107 -7.87 8.98 -3.71
CA SER A 107 -8.13 7.94 -2.71
C SER A 107 -8.52 6.59 -3.33
N ASN A 108 -9.23 6.61 -4.46
CA ASN A 108 -9.63 5.40 -5.18
C ASN A 108 -8.44 4.70 -5.86
N PHE A 109 -7.35 5.43 -6.10
CA PHE A 109 -6.12 4.88 -6.65
C PHE A 109 -5.10 4.50 -5.58
N LEU A 110 -5.19 5.03 -4.36
CA LEU A 110 -4.21 4.83 -3.28
C LEU A 110 -3.73 3.37 -3.17
N TYR A 111 -4.66 2.43 -2.98
CA TYR A 111 -4.38 1.00 -2.87
C TYR A 111 -3.68 0.46 -4.13
N ASN A 112 -4.23 0.78 -5.32
CA ASN A 112 -3.70 0.31 -6.59
C ASN A 112 -2.34 0.95 -6.93
N GLY A 113 -2.07 2.17 -6.49
CA GLY A 113 -0.77 2.83 -6.65
C GLY A 113 0.33 2.14 -5.85
N ALA A 114 0.07 1.81 -4.59
CA ALA A 114 1.00 0.99 -3.81
C ALA A 114 1.14 -0.43 -4.37
N ARG A 115 0.04 -1.03 -4.85
CA ARG A 115 0.05 -2.33 -5.52
C ARG A 115 0.87 -2.30 -6.82
N PHE A 116 0.83 -1.19 -7.55
CA PHE A 116 1.66 -0.96 -8.73
C PHE A 116 3.13 -0.97 -8.34
N CYS A 117 3.51 -0.24 -7.28
CA CYS A 117 4.88 -0.24 -6.78
C CYS A 117 5.35 -1.64 -6.37
N LYS A 118 4.53 -2.37 -5.62
CA LYS A 118 4.81 -3.78 -5.30
C LYS A 118 4.97 -4.64 -6.54
N TYR A 119 4.12 -4.46 -7.54
CA TYR A 119 4.18 -5.23 -8.78
C TYR A 119 5.49 -4.98 -9.53
N LEU A 120 5.93 -3.72 -9.65
CA LEU A 120 7.23 -3.35 -10.21
C LEU A 120 8.39 -4.03 -9.46
N ASP A 121 8.35 -4.03 -8.13
CA ASP A 121 9.35 -4.71 -7.30
C ASP A 121 9.42 -6.22 -7.58
N THR A 122 8.26 -6.87 -7.65
CA THR A 122 8.18 -8.32 -7.84
C THR A 122 8.38 -8.77 -9.29
N SER A 123 8.21 -7.86 -10.26
CA SER A 123 8.37 -8.14 -11.70
C SER A 123 9.79 -7.91 -12.20
N ALA A 124 10.68 -7.39 -11.33
CA ALA A 124 12.09 -7.22 -11.64
C ALA A 124 12.72 -8.56 -12.09
N LYS A 125 13.37 -8.55 -13.25
CA LYS A 125 13.95 -9.76 -13.86
C LYS A 125 15.22 -10.21 -13.16
N THR A 126 16.00 -9.25 -12.67
CA THR A 126 17.24 -9.49 -11.95
C THR A 126 17.20 -8.89 -10.55
N VAL A 127 18.06 -9.40 -9.66
CA VAL A 127 18.24 -8.83 -8.33
C VAL A 127 18.72 -7.38 -8.42
N THR A 128 19.57 -7.06 -9.40
CA THR A 128 20.05 -5.70 -9.65
C THR A 128 18.91 -4.76 -9.99
N ASP A 129 18.02 -5.14 -10.91
CA ASP A 129 16.86 -4.31 -11.29
C ASP A 129 15.96 -4.04 -10.07
N ARG A 130 15.76 -5.07 -9.23
CA ARG A 130 14.96 -4.96 -8.02
C ARG A 130 15.58 -3.97 -7.02
N VAL A 131 16.90 -4.04 -6.81
CA VAL A 131 17.63 -3.12 -5.92
C VAL A 131 17.54 -1.70 -6.46
N MET A 132 17.83 -1.48 -7.75
CA MET A 132 17.73 -0.17 -8.38
C MET A 132 16.31 0.41 -8.28
N TYR A 133 15.29 -0.41 -8.52
CA TYR A 133 13.88 -0.03 -8.34
C TYR A 133 13.59 0.43 -6.91
N ARG A 134 14.00 -0.37 -5.92
CA ARG A 134 13.84 -0.06 -4.49
C ARG A 134 14.54 1.23 -4.09
N GLU A 135 15.73 1.49 -4.62
CA GLU A 135 16.45 2.73 -4.39
C GLU A 135 15.73 3.94 -4.99
N MET A 136 15.23 3.81 -6.23
CA MET A 136 14.44 4.87 -6.88
C MET A 136 13.14 5.16 -6.12
N LEU A 137 12.39 4.13 -5.72
CA LEU A 137 11.14 4.29 -4.96
C LEU A 137 11.41 4.93 -3.59
N TYR A 138 12.44 4.47 -2.88
CA TYR A 138 12.80 5.04 -1.58
C TYR A 138 13.25 6.50 -1.71
N TYR A 139 14.04 6.81 -2.76
CA TYR A 139 14.43 8.18 -3.07
C TYR A 139 13.22 9.08 -3.30
N GLN A 140 12.23 8.64 -4.07
CA GLN A 140 10.99 9.40 -4.30
C GLN A 140 10.22 9.62 -3.00
N CYS A 141 10.06 8.57 -2.18
CA CYS A 141 9.43 8.68 -0.86
C CYS A 141 10.13 9.74 0.00
N LYS A 142 11.46 9.64 0.11
CA LYS A 142 12.29 10.56 0.90
C LYS A 142 12.23 11.99 0.39
N LEU A 143 12.26 12.19 -0.93
CA LEU A 143 12.16 13.51 -1.57
C LEU A 143 10.81 14.16 -1.25
N LYS A 144 9.69 13.43 -1.45
CA LYS A 144 8.35 13.95 -1.15
C LYS A 144 8.16 14.25 0.33
N THR A 145 8.67 13.39 1.21
CA THR A 145 8.66 13.66 2.66
C THR A 145 9.41 14.95 2.98
N ARG A 146 10.61 15.17 2.46
CA ARG A 146 11.39 16.39 2.71
C ARG A 146 10.70 17.65 2.19
N LEU A 147 10.16 17.60 0.97
CA LEU A 147 9.41 18.71 0.40
C LEU A 147 8.21 19.06 1.26
N GLN A 148 7.47 18.04 1.73
CA GLN A 148 6.32 18.25 2.57
C GLN A 148 6.69 18.72 3.98
N GLU A 149 7.80 18.24 4.56
CA GLU A 149 8.33 18.73 5.84
C GLU A 149 8.65 20.23 5.76
N LEU A 150 9.32 20.69 4.70
CA LEU A 150 9.61 22.12 4.47
C LEU A 150 8.32 22.95 4.38
N ASN A 151 7.36 22.49 3.58
CA ASN A 151 6.07 23.16 3.44
C ASN A 151 5.27 23.14 4.75
N TRP A 152 5.44 22.10 5.59
CA TRP A 152 4.72 21.97 6.86
C TRP A 152 5.18 22.99 7.92
N GLN A 153 6.47 23.36 7.90
CA GLN A 153 7.00 24.38 8.81
C GLN A 153 6.43 25.78 8.52
N ASN A 154 6.06 26.05 7.27
CA ASN A 154 5.50 27.32 6.83
C ASN A 154 3.97 27.28 6.91
N GLU A 155 3.39 27.84 7.98
CA GLU A 155 1.93 27.79 8.24
C GLU A 155 1.06 28.28 7.05
N GLY A 156 1.54 29.28 6.29
CA GLY A 156 0.85 29.78 5.10
C GLY A 156 0.95 28.91 3.85
N GLN A 157 1.78 27.86 3.86
CA GLN A 157 2.03 26.97 2.71
C GLN A 157 1.68 25.50 3.00
N ARG A 158 0.96 25.23 4.11
CA ARG A 158 0.57 23.87 4.48
C ARG A 158 -0.46 23.30 3.49
N ASP A 159 0.02 22.50 2.56
CA ASP A 159 -0.84 21.64 1.76
C ASP A 159 -1.24 20.40 2.57
N GLN A 160 -2.37 20.50 3.28
CA GLN A 160 -2.90 19.38 4.06
C GLN A 160 -3.26 18.17 3.21
N LYS A 161 -3.76 18.39 1.98
CA LYS A 161 -4.17 17.30 1.10
C LYS A 161 -2.96 16.46 0.72
N LYS A 162 -1.87 17.10 0.26
CA LYS A 162 -0.62 16.41 -0.07
C LYS A 162 0.04 15.76 1.13
N CYS A 163 0.04 16.43 2.29
CA CYS A 163 0.57 15.86 3.53
C CYS A 163 -0.14 14.56 3.91
N ASN A 164 -1.46 14.62 3.98
CA ASN A 164 -2.29 13.50 4.38
C ASN A 164 -2.24 12.37 3.34
N GLY A 165 -2.24 12.73 2.04
CA GLY A 165 -2.05 11.78 0.95
C GLY A 165 -0.72 11.05 1.01
N LEU A 166 0.38 11.76 1.34
CA LEU A 166 1.69 11.16 1.53
C LEU A 166 1.73 10.21 2.74
N ILE A 167 1.14 10.60 3.87
CA ILE A 167 1.02 9.74 5.05
C ILE A 167 0.31 8.43 4.70
N LEU A 168 -0.83 8.52 4.02
CA LEU A 168 -1.60 7.35 3.60
C LEU A 168 -0.83 6.49 2.60
N PHE A 169 -0.22 7.10 1.58
CA PHE A 169 0.53 6.37 0.56
C PHE A 169 1.73 5.62 1.15
N LEU A 170 2.51 6.26 2.03
CA LEU A 170 3.60 5.60 2.73
C LEU A 170 3.08 4.44 3.59
N SER A 171 1.94 4.60 4.28
CA SER A 171 1.35 3.50 5.07
C SER A 171 0.85 2.34 4.21
N GLU A 172 0.32 2.62 3.03
CA GLU A 172 -0.10 1.60 2.07
C GLU A 172 1.12 0.84 1.50
N LEU A 173 2.22 1.53 1.22
CA LEU A 173 3.49 0.88 0.87
C LEU A 173 3.99 -0.03 2.00
N VAL A 174 3.99 0.45 3.25
CA VAL A 174 4.37 -0.38 4.41
C VAL A 174 3.50 -1.63 4.51
N ALA A 175 2.18 -1.50 4.29
CA ALA A 175 1.24 -2.62 4.35
C ALA A 175 1.46 -3.67 3.25
N GLN A 176 1.93 -3.26 2.08
CA GLN A 176 1.97 -4.13 0.89
C GLN A 176 3.35 -4.71 0.59
N MET A 177 4.45 -4.02 0.92
CA MET A 177 5.82 -4.46 0.63
C MET A 177 6.30 -5.59 1.55
N ASP A 178 7.40 -6.26 1.18
CA ASP A 178 8.04 -7.27 2.03
C ASP A 178 8.68 -6.63 3.28
N GLU A 179 8.76 -7.39 4.38
CA GLU A 179 9.13 -6.85 5.69
C GLU A 179 10.41 -6.01 5.72
N PRO A 180 11.55 -6.43 5.10
CA PRO A 180 12.77 -5.63 5.15
C PRO A 180 12.60 -4.24 4.52
N TYR A 181 11.89 -4.16 3.39
CA TYR A 181 11.67 -2.88 2.70
C TYR A 181 10.53 -2.08 3.35
N ALA A 182 9.50 -2.76 3.86
CA ALA A 182 8.43 -2.15 4.64
C ALA A 182 8.97 -1.48 5.91
N PHE A 183 9.98 -2.05 6.56
CA PHE A 183 10.65 -1.41 7.70
C PHE A 183 11.37 -0.12 7.30
N LEU A 184 12.10 -0.12 6.19
CA LEU A 184 12.77 1.08 5.67
C LEU A 184 11.77 2.22 5.38
N ILE A 185 10.65 1.91 4.73
CA ILE A 185 9.57 2.89 4.48
C ILE A 185 8.86 3.27 5.79
N GLY A 186 8.72 2.32 6.72
CA GLY A 186 8.11 2.52 8.03
C GLY A 186 8.88 3.53 8.89
N GLU A 187 10.21 3.48 8.87
CA GLU A 187 11.05 4.50 9.52
C GLU A 187 10.77 5.90 8.98
N LEU A 188 10.72 6.03 7.65
CA LEU A 188 10.41 7.30 6.99
C LEU A 188 9.02 7.82 7.38
N LEU A 189 8.01 6.93 7.42
CA LEU A 189 6.64 7.25 7.81
C LEU A 189 6.55 7.74 9.25
N VAL A 190 7.12 6.98 10.21
CA VAL A 190 7.10 7.32 11.64
C VAL A 190 7.78 8.66 11.90
N ARG A 191 8.94 8.88 11.28
CA ARG A 191 9.66 10.16 11.38
C ARG A 191 8.82 11.32 10.83
N PHE A 192 8.16 11.11 9.70
CA PHE A 192 7.33 12.15 9.08
C PHE A 192 6.09 12.48 9.92
N ILE A 193 5.36 11.45 10.38
CA ILE A 193 4.20 11.63 11.28
C ILE A 193 4.62 12.37 12.56
N SER A 194 5.75 12.01 13.15
CA SER A 194 6.27 12.67 14.35
C SER A 194 6.48 14.18 14.13
N LYS A 195 6.96 14.58 12.94
CA LYS A 195 7.08 16.00 12.58
C LYS A 195 5.72 16.69 12.40
N VAL A 196 4.76 16.00 11.80
CA VAL A 196 3.39 16.51 11.60
C VAL A 196 2.67 16.73 12.94
N LEU A 197 2.84 15.81 13.89
CA LEU A 197 2.23 15.87 15.23
C LEU A 197 2.74 17.02 16.10
N LEU A 198 3.90 17.63 15.80
CA LEU A 198 4.36 18.83 16.51
C LEU A 198 3.43 20.03 16.31
N LYS A 199 2.81 20.13 15.13
CA LYS A 199 1.84 21.17 14.78
C LYS A 199 0.78 20.57 13.85
N PRO A 200 -0.15 19.77 14.38
CA PRO A 200 -1.14 19.07 13.55
C PRO A 200 -2.09 20.07 12.90
N ALA A 201 -2.52 19.78 11.68
CA ALA A 201 -3.65 20.45 11.07
C ALA A 201 -4.95 19.70 11.42
N SER A 202 -6.10 20.34 11.21
CA SER A 202 -7.42 19.82 11.62
C SER A 202 -7.68 18.38 11.18
N ASN A 203 -7.28 18.01 9.96
CA ASN A 203 -7.51 16.68 9.42
C ASN A 203 -6.32 15.72 9.57
N SER A 204 -5.14 16.19 9.97
CA SER A 204 -3.93 15.35 9.96
C SER A 204 -4.02 14.18 10.94
N VAL A 205 -4.59 14.41 12.13
CA VAL A 205 -4.75 13.38 13.16
C VAL A 205 -5.64 12.22 12.67
N LYS A 206 -6.72 12.53 11.95
CA LYS A 206 -7.59 11.53 11.30
C LYS A 206 -6.79 10.62 10.36
N HIS A 207 -5.98 11.20 9.48
CA HIS A 207 -5.21 10.45 8.48
C HIS A 207 -4.06 9.67 9.10
N ILE A 208 -3.44 10.20 10.16
CA ILE A 208 -2.47 9.47 10.96
C ILE A 208 -3.12 8.24 11.60
N CYS A 209 -4.31 8.38 12.19
CA CYS A 209 -5.03 7.24 12.75
C CYS A 209 -5.35 6.17 11.67
N GLN A 210 -5.75 6.59 10.47
CA GLN A 210 -5.97 5.67 9.35
C GLN A 210 -4.69 4.94 8.93
N ALA A 211 -3.57 5.66 8.80
CA ALA A 211 -2.27 5.09 8.50
C ALA A 211 -1.81 4.08 9.58
N LEU A 212 -2.03 4.38 10.86
CA LEU A 212 -1.71 3.47 11.96
C LEU A 212 -2.60 2.22 11.95
N LYS A 213 -3.89 2.33 11.61
CA LYS A 213 -4.77 1.16 11.44
C LYS A 213 -4.28 0.25 10.31
N LEU A 214 -3.76 0.84 9.23
CA LEU A 214 -3.29 0.12 8.06
C LEU A 214 -1.91 -0.53 8.27
N ALA A 215 -0.95 0.23 8.79
CA ALA A 215 0.46 -0.18 8.87
C ALA A 215 0.94 -0.52 10.28
N GLY A 216 0.16 -0.22 11.33
CA GLY A 216 0.58 -0.29 12.73
C GLY A 216 1.14 -1.65 13.14
N ARG A 217 0.54 -2.74 12.66
CA ARG A 217 1.06 -4.11 12.90
C ARG A 217 2.50 -4.30 12.41
N ILE A 218 2.83 -3.77 11.23
CA ILE A 218 4.17 -3.92 10.64
C ILE A 218 5.14 -2.96 11.32
N LEU A 219 4.68 -1.75 11.66
CA LEU A 219 5.49 -0.79 12.40
C LEU A 219 5.89 -1.32 13.79
N GLU A 220 4.95 -1.96 14.51
CA GLU A 220 5.18 -2.51 15.86
C GLU A 220 6.13 -3.72 15.88
N LYS A 221 6.24 -4.45 14.75
CA LYS A 221 7.19 -5.57 14.62
C LYS A 221 8.64 -5.11 14.60
N ASP A 222 8.89 -3.86 14.27
CA ASP A 222 10.25 -3.34 14.23
C ASP A 222 10.70 -2.89 15.61
N GLU A 223 11.52 -3.74 16.23
CA GLU A 223 12.08 -3.53 17.57
C GLU A 223 12.81 -2.20 17.71
N HIS A 224 13.43 -1.69 16.64
CA HIS A 224 14.18 -0.44 16.68
C HIS A 224 13.28 0.81 16.72
N ARG A 225 11.97 0.67 16.44
CA ARG A 225 11.03 1.80 16.35
C ARG A 225 9.94 1.82 17.40
N LYS A 226 10.03 0.92 18.39
CA LYS A 226 9.02 0.83 19.45
C LYS A 226 8.89 2.13 20.24
N GLU A 227 10.01 2.79 20.54
CA GLU A 227 9.99 4.05 21.29
C GLU A 227 9.30 5.17 20.50
N GLU A 228 9.61 5.30 19.21
CA GLU A 228 8.99 6.30 18.35
C GLU A 228 7.49 6.03 18.15
N MET A 229 7.10 4.75 18.05
CA MET A 229 5.68 4.36 18.02
C MET A 229 4.96 4.74 19.31
N GLU A 230 5.55 4.48 20.48
CA GLU A 230 5.03 4.93 21.78
C GLU A 230 4.89 6.45 21.85
N ASN A 231 5.92 7.18 21.39
CA ASN A 231 5.91 8.64 21.37
C ASN A 231 4.80 9.20 20.47
N MET A 232 4.55 8.59 19.30
CA MET A 232 3.41 8.97 18.45
C MET A 232 2.07 8.71 19.13
N MET A 233 1.89 7.56 19.78
CA MET A 233 0.65 7.23 20.49
C MET A 233 0.42 8.16 21.68
N ARG A 234 1.47 8.54 22.40
CA ARG A 234 1.42 9.54 23.46
C ARG A 234 1.01 10.91 22.92
N ALA A 235 1.66 11.38 21.86
CA ALA A 235 1.34 12.67 21.22
C ALA A 235 -0.13 12.72 20.75
N LEU A 236 -0.64 11.65 20.15
CA LEU A 236 -2.06 11.55 19.77
C LEU A 236 -2.99 11.68 20.98
N THR A 237 -2.63 11.05 22.11
CA THR A 237 -3.41 11.11 23.35
C THR A 237 -3.39 12.51 23.95
N GLU A 238 -2.24 13.18 23.94
CA GLU A 238 -2.10 14.54 24.42
C GLU A 238 -2.97 15.52 23.63
N LEU A 239 -3.05 15.37 22.30
CA LEU A 239 -3.95 16.18 21.46
C LEU A 239 -5.43 16.02 21.86
N VAL A 240 -5.86 14.81 22.21
CA VAL A 240 -7.22 14.54 22.69
C VAL A 240 -7.44 15.18 24.06
N ASN A 241 -6.53 14.94 25.01
CA ASN A 241 -6.64 15.46 26.37
C ASN A 241 -6.62 16.99 26.43
N ASN A 242 -5.88 17.62 25.52
CA ASN A 242 -5.80 19.08 25.40
C ASN A 242 -7.00 19.69 24.65
N GLY A 243 -7.96 18.88 24.16
CA GLY A 243 -9.11 19.36 23.38
C GLY A 243 -8.74 19.94 22.02
N GLN A 244 -7.59 19.54 21.45
CA GLN A 244 -7.09 20.05 20.17
C GLN A 244 -7.70 19.32 18.96
N VAL A 245 -8.50 18.30 19.19
CA VAL A 245 -9.23 17.54 18.17
C VAL A 245 -10.70 17.41 18.55
N ASP A 246 -11.57 17.26 17.55
CA ASP A 246 -12.99 17.03 17.78
C ASP A 246 -13.27 15.62 18.32
N THR A 247 -14.50 15.42 18.81
CA THR A 247 -14.95 14.15 19.41
C THR A 247 -14.81 12.96 18.45
N HIS A 248 -15.07 13.14 17.16
CA HIS A 248 -14.96 12.05 16.18
C HIS A 248 -13.50 11.62 16.02
N VAL A 249 -12.59 12.57 15.87
CA VAL A 249 -11.15 12.29 15.80
C VAL A 249 -10.62 11.72 17.12
N GLY A 250 -11.10 12.19 18.26
CA GLY A 250 -10.77 11.61 19.57
C GLY A 250 -11.19 10.14 19.69
N ASN A 251 -12.38 9.79 19.18
CA ASN A 251 -12.82 8.39 19.10
C ASN A 251 -11.95 7.55 18.16
N MET A 252 -11.44 8.14 17.07
CA MET A 252 -10.48 7.45 16.19
C MET A 252 -9.16 7.15 16.90
N VAL A 253 -8.62 8.10 17.68
CA VAL A 253 -7.40 7.89 18.49
C VAL A 253 -7.60 6.76 19.48
N ASN A 254 -8.71 6.76 20.24
CA ASN A 254 -9.05 5.68 21.17
C ASN A 254 -9.17 4.32 20.46
N SER A 255 -9.79 4.29 19.27
CA SER A 255 -9.89 3.09 18.45
C SER A 255 -8.53 2.55 18.00
N VAL A 256 -7.53 3.42 17.73
CA VAL A 256 -6.17 2.97 17.41
C VAL A 256 -5.47 2.40 18.65
N HIS A 257 -5.65 3.00 19.83
CA HIS A 257 -5.11 2.45 21.09
C HIS A 257 -5.65 1.06 21.40
N GLU A 258 -6.96 0.88 21.26
CA GLU A 258 -7.58 -0.43 21.45
C GLU A 258 -7.07 -1.45 20.42
N LEU A 259 -7.00 -1.06 19.15
CA LEU A 259 -6.45 -1.92 18.11
C LEU A 259 -4.99 -2.28 18.37
N ARG A 260 -4.17 -1.39 18.92
CA ARG A 260 -2.74 -1.61 19.16
C ARG A 260 -2.43 -2.76 20.14
N LYS A 261 -3.37 -3.13 21.01
CA LYS A 261 -3.19 -4.23 21.97
C LYS A 261 -2.84 -5.55 21.28
N ASP A 262 -3.40 -5.79 20.10
CA ASP A 262 -3.20 -7.03 19.36
C ASP A 262 -3.13 -6.85 17.84
N TRP A 263 -3.31 -5.63 17.32
CA TRP A 263 -3.46 -5.28 15.91
C TRP A 263 -4.42 -6.19 15.14
N GLY A 264 -5.50 -6.65 15.79
CA GLY A 264 -6.49 -7.56 15.24
C GLY A 264 -6.13 -9.05 15.33
N ARG A 265 -5.17 -9.45 16.16
CA ARG A 265 -4.78 -10.86 16.34
C ARG A 265 -5.80 -11.69 17.15
N SER A 266 -6.51 -11.12 18.12
CA SER A 266 -7.41 -11.89 19.00
C SER A 266 -8.65 -12.45 18.29
N ALA A 267 -8.91 -12.03 17.05
CA ALA A 267 -9.98 -12.60 16.22
C ALA A 267 -9.59 -13.92 15.52
N ARG A 268 -8.31 -14.35 15.57
CA ARG A 268 -7.85 -15.60 14.97
C ARG A 268 -7.10 -16.46 15.99
N CYS A 269 -7.76 -17.55 16.39
CA CYS A 269 -7.24 -18.74 17.07
C CYS A 269 -7.21 -18.74 18.61
N THR A 270 -8.37 -19.01 19.23
CA THR A 270 -8.48 -19.95 20.36
C THR A 270 -8.92 -21.33 19.85
N SER A 271 -8.10 -21.93 18.99
CA SER A 271 -8.18 -23.37 18.69
C SER A 271 -6.76 -23.92 18.78
N SER A 272 -6.22 -23.90 19.99
CA SER A 272 -5.00 -24.62 20.34
C SER A 272 -5.30 -26.11 20.31
N GLU A 273 -5.22 -26.71 19.12
CA GLU A 273 -5.11 -28.16 18.97
C GLU A 273 -3.79 -28.59 19.62
N THR A 274 -3.92 -29.06 20.85
CA THR A 274 -2.93 -29.85 21.55
C THR A 274 -2.94 -31.24 20.94
N ASN A 275 -2.04 -31.52 20.00
CA ASN A 275 -1.73 -32.89 19.59
C ASN A 275 -0.24 -33.16 19.80
N ASN A 276 0.10 -33.42 21.06
CA ASN A 276 1.30 -34.16 21.44
C ASN A 276 0.89 -35.62 21.75
N VAL A 277 1.03 -36.53 20.79
CA VAL A 277 1.28 -37.98 21.00
C VAL A 277 1.99 -38.44 19.71
N SER A 278 3.31 -38.47 19.68
CA SER A 278 4.18 -39.61 20.05
C SER A 278 3.93 -40.86 19.21
N SER A 279 4.99 -41.26 18.52
CA SER A 279 5.23 -42.46 17.72
C SER A 279 4.49 -43.71 18.19
N SER A 280 4.02 -44.52 17.24
CA SER A 280 3.92 -45.97 17.43
C SER A 280 3.96 -46.72 16.11
N ASP A 281 4.66 -47.84 16.21
CA ASP A 281 5.05 -48.82 15.23
C ASP A 281 3.90 -49.56 14.53
N VAL A 282 4.31 -50.16 13.42
CA VAL A 282 3.67 -51.18 12.60
C VAL A 282 3.41 -52.46 13.43
N GLN A 283 2.16 -52.94 13.55
CA GLN A 283 1.75 -54.33 13.24
C GLN A 283 0.30 -54.71 13.63
N GLN A 284 -0.44 -55.19 12.62
CA GLN A 284 -1.27 -56.41 12.54
C GLN A 284 -2.44 -56.71 13.52
N GLN A 285 -3.64 -56.70 12.90
CA GLN A 285 -4.67 -57.76 12.82
C GLN A 285 -5.53 -58.19 14.04
N SER A 286 -6.85 -58.00 13.81
CA SER A 286 -8.01 -58.90 14.00
C SER A 286 -8.25 -59.63 15.32
N GLU A 287 -9.44 -59.45 15.90
CA GLU A 287 -10.52 -60.46 15.90
C GLU A 287 -11.85 -59.89 16.47
N GLN A 288 -12.95 -60.54 16.06
CA GLN A 288 -14.36 -60.12 16.12
C GLN A 288 -15.00 -60.11 17.54
N PRO A 289 -16.19 -59.48 17.72
CA PRO A 289 -17.07 -59.72 18.86
C PRO A 289 -18.31 -60.56 18.49
N SER A 290 -18.78 -61.39 19.43
CA SER A 290 -20.09 -62.06 19.46
C SER A 290 -20.47 -62.22 20.93
N ALA A 291 -21.71 -62.14 21.42
CA ALA A 291 -23.03 -61.72 20.98
C ALA A 291 -23.90 -61.76 22.28
N SER A 292 -25.19 -61.41 22.16
CA SER A 292 -26.30 -61.65 23.12
C SER A 292 -26.58 -60.53 24.16
N THR A 293 -27.81 -60.07 24.45
CA THR A 293 -29.17 -60.46 24.02
C THR A 293 -30.23 -59.52 24.68
N ARG A 294 -31.34 -59.24 23.94
CA ARG A 294 -32.74 -58.87 24.32
C ARG A 294 -33.16 -57.49 24.90
N ASP A 295 -33.82 -56.70 24.04
CA ASP A 295 -35.29 -56.46 23.84
C ASP A 295 -36.26 -55.93 24.95
N PHE A 296 -37.17 -55.05 24.46
CA PHE A 296 -38.49 -54.53 24.91
C PHE A 296 -38.72 -53.19 25.71
N SER A 297 -39.36 -52.26 24.97
CA SER A 297 -40.52 -51.36 25.23
C SER A 297 -40.44 -50.00 25.98
N GLU A 298 -40.73 -48.95 25.19
CA GLU A 298 -41.71 -47.84 25.32
C GLU A 298 -41.64 -46.71 26.38
N THR A 299 -41.70 -45.49 25.81
CA THR A 299 -42.16 -44.16 26.32
C THR A 299 -41.36 -43.37 27.36
N GLY A 300 -40.96 -42.14 26.97
CA GLY A 300 -40.89 -40.99 27.88
C GLY A 300 -39.65 -40.08 27.81
N ILE A 301 -39.72 -39.03 26.97
CA ILE A 301 -39.27 -37.64 27.21
C ILE A 301 -37.79 -37.33 27.56
N ALA A 302 -37.23 -36.42 26.75
CA ALA A 302 -36.20 -35.40 27.02
C ALA A 302 -34.71 -35.68 26.74
N LEU A 303 -34.21 -34.85 25.82
CA LEU A 303 -32.94 -34.11 25.88
C LEU A 303 -31.64 -34.92 25.74
N ALA A 304 -31.04 -34.90 24.53
CA ALA A 304 -29.67 -34.44 24.28
C ALA A 304 -29.15 -34.92 22.92
N ARG A 305 -28.52 -33.97 22.20
CA ARG A 305 -27.39 -34.18 21.28
C ARG A 305 -27.54 -35.33 20.28
N GLN A 306 -28.17 -35.03 19.14
CA GLN A 306 -27.76 -35.66 17.89
C GLN A 306 -26.66 -34.81 17.25
N VAL A 307 -25.43 -35.25 17.49
CA VAL A 307 -24.34 -35.10 16.54
C VAL A 307 -24.75 -35.97 15.36
N ASP A 308 -25.27 -35.35 14.29
CA ASP A 308 -25.46 -36.06 13.04
C ASP A 308 -24.37 -35.62 12.07
N HIS A 309 -23.49 -36.56 11.76
CA HIS A 309 -22.48 -36.45 10.73
C HIS A 309 -23.18 -36.54 9.36
N SER A 310 -23.77 -35.43 8.90
CA SER A 310 -24.11 -35.26 7.49
C SER A 310 -23.15 -34.25 6.87
N LEU A 311 -22.17 -34.77 6.14
CA LEU A 311 -21.43 -34.15 5.02
C LEU A 311 -21.11 -32.65 5.13
N ASN A 312 -19.82 -32.31 5.23
CA ASN A 312 -19.22 -30.96 5.10
C ASN A 312 -19.89 -30.09 4.02
N LEU A 313 -21.01 -29.46 4.36
CA LEU A 313 -21.70 -28.47 3.56
C LEU A 313 -21.43 -27.09 4.17
N PRO A 314 -21.24 -26.04 3.34
CA PRO A 314 -21.05 -24.69 3.85
C PRO A 314 -22.23 -24.28 4.75
N VAL A 315 -21.92 -23.85 5.97
CA VAL A 315 -22.92 -23.27 6.89
C VAL A 315 -23.22 -21.84 6.43
N MET A 316 -24.49 -21.54 6.18
CA MET A 316 -24.95 -20.21 5.78
C MET A 316 -25.36 -19.40 7.01
N TYR A 317 -24.94 -18.14 7.05
CA TYR A 317 -25.24 -17.19 8.12
C TYR A 317 -26.15 -16.08 7.62
N GLY A 318 -27.09 -15.65 8.46
CA GLY A 318 -27.96 -14.52 8.21
C GLY A 318 -27.22 -13.17 8.34
N PRO A 319 -27.86 -12.06 7.94
CA PRO A 319 -27.30 -10.71 8.08
C PRO A 319 -27.11 -10.26 9.54
N ASP A 320 -27.75 -10.97 10.48
CA ASP A 320 -27.59 -10.85 11.93
C ASP A 320 -26.39 -11.64 12.48
N GLY A 321 -25.75 -12.47 11.65
CA GLY A 321 -24.59 -13.29 12.02
C GLY A 321 -24.95 -14.61 12.70
N GLU A 322 -26.24 -14.94 12.82
CA GLU A 322 -26.71 -16.23 13.33
C GLU A 322 -26.80 -17.26 12.19
N ILE A 323 -26.74 -18.54 12.54
CA ILE A 323 -26.91 -19.62 11.56
C ILE A 323 -28.36 -19.58 11.05
N LEU A 324 -28.54 -19.61 9.72
CA LEU A 324 -29.88 -19.60 9.13
C LEU A 324 -30.74 -20.71 9.72
N SER A 325 -31.95 -20.35 10.14
CA SER A 325 -32.94 -21.34 10.54
C SER A 325 -33.33 -22.24 9.36
N ALA A 326 -33.94 -23.39 9.67
CA ALA A 326 -34.45 -24.29 8.64
C ALA A 326 -35.51 -23.60 7.75
N GLU A 327 -36.30 -22.71 8.33
CA GLU A 327 -37.33 -21.94 7.63
C GLU A 327 -36.71 -20.93 6.66
N GLU A 328 -35.66 -20.22 7.07
CA GLU A 328 -34.94 -19.26 6.22
C GLU A 328 -34.13 -19.95 5.12
N SER A 329 -33.51 -21.08 5.44
CA SER A 329 -32.78 -21.90 4.47
C SER A 329 -33.72 -22.42 3.38
N GLN A 330 -34.92 -22.84 3.76
CA GLN A 330 -35.95 -23.29 2.82
C GLN A 330 -36.51 -22.13 2.00
N PHE A 331 -36.72 -20.96 2.61
CA PHE A 331 -37.14 -19.76 1.91
C PHE A 331 -36.15 -19.36 0.81
N LEU A 332 -34.84 -19.39 1.08
CA LEU A 332 -33.81 -19.12 0.07
C LEU A 332 -33.84 -20.17 -1.05
N GLN A 333 -33.98 -21.44 -0.70
CA GLN A 333 -33.97 -22.53 -1.68
C GLN A 333 -35.17 -22.47 -2.64
N ASP A 334 -36.33 -22.07 -2.14
CA ASP A 334 -37.55 -21.89 -2.93
C ASP A 334 -37.50 -20.65 -3.85
N HIS A 335 -36.64 -19.67 -3.54
CA HIS A 335 -36.53 -18.40 -4.28
C HIS A 335 -35.26 -18.30 -5.14
N ILE A 336 -34.37 -19.29 -5.11
CA ILE A 336 -33.32 -19.46 -6.14
C ILE A 336 -34.01 -20.00 -7.41
N ARG A 337 -34.71 -19.13 -8.13
CA ARG A 337 -35.12 -19.41 -9.49
C ARG A 337 -33.94 -19.14 -10.40
N VAL A 338 -33.41 -20.22 -10.97
CA VAL A 338 -32.52 -20.21 -12.12
C VAL A 338 -33.28 -19.53 -13.27
N GLU A 339 -32.87 -18.32 -13.67
CA GLU A 339 -33.19 -17.83 -15.00
C GLU A 339 -32.38 -18.68 -16.00
N PRO A 340 -33.03 -19.43 -16.91
CA PRO A 340 -32.29 -20.11 -17.97
C PRO A 340 -31.74 -19.08 -18.95
N ASP A 341 -30.45 -19.22 -19.25
CA ASP A 341 -29.78 -18.57 -20.38
C ASP A 341 -30.60 -18.80 -21.67
N ASP A 342 -31.17 -17.74 -22.23
CA ASP A 342 -31.68 -17.77 -23.59
C ASP A 342 -30.51 -17.70 -24.57
N GLN A 343 -30.32 -18.81 -25.28
CA GLN A 343 -29.55 -18.90 -26.51
C GLN A 343 -30.31 -18.17 -27.63
N GLU A 344 -29.71 -17.14 -28.22
CA GLU A 344 -29.70 -16.89 -29.67
C GLU A 344 -28.57 -15.93 -30.08
#